data_AF-A0A7C1GTE8-F1
#
_entry.id   AF-A0A7C1GTE8-F1
#
_cell.length_a   1.000
_cell.length_b   1.000
_cell.length_c   1.000
_cell.angle_alpha   90.00
_cell.angle_beta   90.00
_cell.angle_gamma   90.00
#
_symmetry.space_group_name_H-M   'P 1'
#
loop_
_entity.id
_entity.type
_entity.pdbx_description
1 polymer ?
#
loop_
_entity_poly.entity_id
_entity_poly.type
_entity_poly.pdbx_seq_one_letter_code
_entity_poly.pdbx_strand_id
1 'polypeptide(L)'
;MISEKMVHLIRENADDLTRKLCKELITREETKSYRLVNQDLLYDRVFDIYIRLDSWLLGDKVKGEVRNHYTKLGRKRYEEGIPLNEVIMSLMLTKRRIWLYVVEKHFFDSSYEFQQALEFNNRIVLFFDRAIYFTSIGYEDELRKAVPKSPGGFLSRLFGMR
;
A
#
# COMPACT_ATOMS: atom_id res chain seq x y z
N MET A 1 17.47 0.94 -18.81
CA MET A 1 17.78 -0.31 -18.04
C MET A 1 16.52 -1.18 -17.93
N ILE A 2 16.57 -2.51 -17.77
CA ILE A 2 15.34 -3.34 -17.73
C ILE A 2 14.42 -3.02 -16.55
N SER A 3 14.91 -2.38 -15.47
CA SER A 3 14.01 -1.81 -14.46
C SER A 3 12.97 -0.85 -15.07
N GLU A 4 13.34 -0.08 -16.10
CA GLU A 4 12.42 0.80 -16.84
C GLU A 4 11.50 0.00 -17.78
N LYS A 5 12.03 -1.06 -18.43
CA LYS A 5 11.22 -1.97 -19.24
C LYS A 5 10.13 -2.64 -18.40
N MET A 6 10.46 -3.09 -17.19
CA MET A 6 9.51 -3.74 -16.28
C MET A 6 8.45 -2.74 -15.78
N VAL A 7 8.87 -1.53 -15.42
CA VAL A 7 7.95 -0.43 -15.06
C VAL A 7 7.01 -0.10 -16.23
N HIS A 8 7.54 0.00 -17.44
CA HIS A 8 6.75 0.26 -18.65
C HIS A 8 5.68 -0.82 -18.88
N LEU A 9 6.06 -2.09 -18.78
CA LEU A 9 5.15 -3.21 -18.95
C LEU A 9 4.03 -3.23 -17.91
N ILE A 10 4.34 -2.93 -16.65
CA ILE A 10 3.32 -2.78 -15.60
C ILE A 10 2.34 -1.67 -15.95
N ARG A 11 2.81 -0.53 -16.47
CA ARG A 11 1.96 0.58 -16.90
C ARG A 11 1.08 0.24 -18.09
N GLU A 12 1.63 -0.41 -19.10
CA GLU A 12 0.88 -0.87 -20.27
C GLU A 12 -0.23 -1.86 -19.91
N ASN A 13 -0.06 -2.61 -18.81
CA ASN A 13 -0.99 -3.63 -18.36
C ASN A 13 -1.72 -3.21 -17.07
N ALA A 14 -1.69 -1.92 -16.73
CA ALA A 14 -2.26 -1.40 -15.48
C ALA A 14 -3.75 -1.68 -15.36
N ASP A 15 -4.52 -1.64 -16.46
CA ASP A 15 -5.96 -1.95 -16.46
C ASP A 15 -6.22 -3.41 -16.01
N ASP A 16 -5.57 -4.38 -16.65
CA ASP A 16 -5.71 -5.81 -16.30
C ASP A 16 -5.27 -6.09 -14.86
N LEU A 17 -4.13 -5.53 -14.45
CA LEU A 17 -3.62 -5.65 -13.07
C LEU A 17 -4.61 -5.08 -12.06
N THR A 18 -5.19 -3.92 -12.37
CA THR A 18 -6.18 -3.24 -11.54
C THR A 18 -7.44 -4.07 -11.40
N ARG A 19 -8.00 -4.57 -12.50
CA ARG A 19 -9.22 -5.40 -12.46
C ARG A 19 -9.00 -6.68 -11.66
N LYS A 20 -7.86 -7.36 -11.87
CA LYS A 20 -7.49 -8.56 -11.13
C LYS A 20 -7.35 -8.29 -9.64
N LEU A 21 -6.68 -7.20 -9.27
CA LEU A 21 -6.50 -6.84 -7.86
C LEU A 21 -7.83 -6.40 -7.22
N CYS A 22 -8.64 -5.58 -7.88
CA CYS A 22 -9.96 -5.19 -7.37
C CYS A 22 -10.83 -6.42 -7.09
N LYS A 23 -10.86 -7.38 -8.03
CA LYS A 23 -11.54 -8.67 -7.84
C LYS A 23 -10.99 -9.43 -6.64
N GLU A 24 -9.67 -9.48 -6.47
CA GLU A 24 -9.04 -10.14 -5.32
C GLU A 24 -9.42 -9.46 -3.99
N LEU A 25 -9.40 -8.13 -3.92
CA LEU A 25 -9.75 -7.37 -2.72
C LEU A 25 -11.20 -7.59 -2.28
N ILE A 26 -12.15 -7.65 -3.22
CA ILE A 26 -13.57 -7.83 -2.86
C ILE A 26 -13.94 -9.30 -2.58
N THR A 27 -13.14 -10.26 -3.04
CA THR A 27 -13.46 -11.69 -2.87
C THR A 27 -12.88 -12.27 -1.59
N ARG A 28 -11.73 -11.79 -1.12
CA ARG A 28 -11.03 -12.31 0.07
C ARG A 28 -11.70 -11.87 1.37
N GLU A 29 -11.67 -12.76 2.37
CA GLU A 29 -12.18 -12.45 3.71
C GLU A 29 -11.26 -11.50 4.48
N GLU A 30 -9.95 -11.55 4.22
CA GLU A 30 -8.95 -10.69 4.84
C GLU A 30 -9.06 -9.21 4.41
N THR A 31 -9.89 -8.92 3.41
CA THR A 31 -10.13 -7.56 2.86
C THR A 31 -11.63 -7.28 2.66
N LYS A 32 -12.50 -7.94 3.44
CA LYS A 32 -13.95 -7.87 3.30
C LYS A 32 -14.54 -6.45 3.34
N SER A 33 -13.92 -5.51 4.04
CA SER A 33 -14.37 -4.12 4.12
C SER A 33 -14.28 -3.41 2.76
N TYR A 34 -13.41 -3.87 1.86
CA TYR A 34 -13.34 -3.36 0.48
C TYR A 34 -14.59 -3.67 -0.36
N ARG A 35 -15.43 -4.63 0.05
CA ARG A 35 -16.73 -4.90 -0.61
C ARG A 35 -17.70 -3.73 -0.52
N LEU A 36 -17.53 -2.87 0.49
CA LEU A 36 -18.38 -1.71 0.74
C LEU A 36 -17.84 -0.44 0.06
N VAL A 37 -16.63 -0.49 -0.49
CA VAL A 37 -16.04 0.64 -1.23
C VAL A 37 -16.66 0.69 -2.63
N ASN A 38 -17.02 1.89 -3.09
CA ASN A 38 -17.47 2.08 -4.48
C ASN A 38 -16.42 1.51 -5.46
N GLN A 39 -16.87 0.70 -6.42
CA GLN A 39 -15.97 -0.08 -7.27
C GLN A 39 -15.15 0.79 -8.23
N ASP A 40 -15.73 1.86 -8.77
CA ASP A 40 -15.01 2.81 -9.63
C ASP A 40 -13.92 3.52 -8.85
N LEU A 41 -14.24 3.95 -7.63
CA LEU A 41 -13.29 4.56 -6.73
C LEU A 41 -12.18 3.59 -6.30
N LEU A 42 -12.50 2.31 -6.06
CA LEU A 42 -11.51 1.28 -5.76
C LEU A 42 -10.59 1.06 -6.97
N TYR A 43 -11.17 0.98 -8.17
CA TYR A 43 -10.45 0.86 -9.42
C TYR A 43 -9.47 2.02 -9.59
N ASP A 44 -9.93 3.27 -9.50
CA ASP A 44 -9.10 4.46 -9.66
C ASP A 44 -7.93 4.48 -8.68
N ARG A 45 -8.18 4.12 -7.41
CA ARG A 45 -7.15 4.05 -6.36
C ARG A 45 -6.08 3.02 -6.68
N VAL A 46 -6.48 1.84 -7.14
CA VAL A 46 -5.55 0.77 -7.48
C VAL A 46 -4.79 1.10 -8.76
N PHE A 47 -5.48 1.63 -9.76
CA PHE A 47 -4.91 2.03 -11.04
C PHE A 47 -3.81 3.11 -10.88
N ASP A 48 -4.06 4.10 -10.01
CA ASP A 48 -3.10 5.18 -9.71
C ASP A 48 -1.77 4.64 -9.16
N ILE A 49 -1.78 3.53 -8.41
CA ILE A 49 -0.55 2.89 -7.91
C ILE A 49 0.30 2.36 -9.07
N TYR A 50 -0.32 1.70 -10.05
CA TYR A 50 0.41 1.12 -11.18
C TYR A 50 0.92 2.18 -12.15
N ILE A 51 0.17 3.26 -12.38
CA ILE A 51 0.59 4.33 -13.29
C ILE A 51 1.74 5.17 -12.69
N ARG A 52 1.76 5.39 -11.38
CA ARG A 52 2.82 6.16 -10.70
C ARG A 52 4.06 5.35 -10.35
N LEU A 53 4.13 4.08 -10.76
CA LEU A 53 5.22 3.19 -10.37
C LEU A 53 6.62 3.74 -10.78
N ASP A 54 6.68 4.46 -11.89
CA ASP A 54 7.89 5.14 -12.39
C ASP A 54 8.38 6.24 -11.44
N SER A 55 7.48 7.11 -10.98
CA SER A 55 7.83 8.20 -10.06
C SER A 55 8.40 7.67 -8.75
N TRP A 56 7.96 6.48 -8.32
CA TRP A 56 8.43 5.84 -7.10
C TRP A 56 9.76 5.08 -7.26
N LEU A 57 9.99 4.44 -8.41
CA LEU A 57 11.11 3.52 -8.59
C LEU A 57 12.32 4.13 -9.31
N LEU A 58 12.14 5.26 -10.00
CA LEU A 58 13.17 5.89 -10.83
C LEU A 58 13.62 7.28 -10.33
N GLY A 59 13.02 7.83 -9.27
CA GLY A 59 13.33 9.16 -8.74
C GLY A 59 14.23 9.18 -7.50
N ASP A 60 15.22 10.08 -7.45
CA ASP A 60 16.08 10.31 -6.27
C ASP A 60 15.37 11.09 -5.13
N LYS A 61 14.24 11.75 -5.41
CA LYS A 61 13.48 12.60 -4.44
C LYS A 61 12.43 11.84 -3.62
N VAL A 62 12.35 10.52 -3.77
CA VAL A 62 11.19 9.68 -3.40
C VAL A 62 10.98 9.50 -1.89
N LYS A 63 12.02 9.61 -1.05
CA LYS A 63 11.88 9.30 0.40
C LYS A 63 10.89 10.22 1.12
N GLY A 64 10.92 11.52 0.84
CA GLY A 64 10.01 12.49 1.46
C GLY A 64 8.58 12.39 0.93
N GLU A 65 8.44 12.07 -0.35
CA GLU A 65 7.15 11.95 -1.02
C GLU A 65 6.40 10.68 -0.59
N VAL A 66 7.07 9.53 -0.52
CA VAL A 66 6.49 8.26 -0.05
C VAL A 66 5.98 8.38 1.37
N ARG A 67 6.76 8.97 2.28
CA ARG A 67 6.32 9.20 3.66
C ARG A 67 5.02 10.02 3.70
N ASN A 68 5.02 11.19 3.08
CA ASN A 68 3.87 12.08 3.15
C ASN A 68 2.63 11.49 2.47
N HIS A 69 2.81 10.83 1.32
CA HIS A 69 1.74 10.20 0.57
C HIS A 69 1.11 9.06 1.37
N TYR A 70 1.90 8.10 1.84
CA TYR A 70 1.38 6.92 2.53
C TYR A 70 0.91 7.20 3.96
N THR A 71 1.50 8.19 4.66
CA THR A 71 0.91 8.68 5.91
C THR A 71 -0.48 9.28 5.66
N LYS A 72 -0.67 10.08 4.61
CA LYS A 72 -2.01 10.59 4.24
C LYS A 72 -2.97 9.46 3.86
N LEU A 73 -2.49 8.43 3.15
CA LEU A 73 -3.29 7.25 2.83
C LEU A 73 -3.81 6.56 4.10
N GLY A 74 -2.94 6.33 5.08
CA GLY A 74 -3.32 5.71 6.36
C GLY A 74 -4.43 6.48 7.08
N ARG A 75 -4.28 7.81 7.18
CA ARG A 75 -5.29 8.70 7.78
C ARG A 75 -6.63 8.59 7.06
N LYS A 76 -6.60 8.69 5.73
CA LYS A 76 -7.80 8.59 4.89
C LYS A 76 -8.50 7.23 5.04
N ARG A 77 -7.74 6.13 5.14
CA ARG A 77 -8.34 4.79 5.32
C ARG A 77 -8.99 4.62 6.69
N TYR A 78 -8.43 5.24 7.73
CA TYR A 78 -9.08 5.31 9.03
C TYR A 78 -10.40 6.09 8.96
N GLU A 79 -10.40 7.27 8.33
CA GLU A 79 -11.61 8.09 8.14
C GLU A 79 -12.69 7.36 7.33
N GLU A 80 -12.29 6.52 6.38
CA GLU A 80 -13.18 5.64 5.60
C GLU A 80 -13.67 4.40 6.37
N GLY A 81 -13.19 4.17 7.60
CA GLY A 81 -13.58 3.04 8.44
C GLY A 81 -13.01 1.70 8.01
N ILE A 82 -11.97 1.67 7.15
CA ILE A 82 -11.35 0.43 6.68
C ILE A 82 -10.34 -0.05 7.73
N PRO A 83 -10.47 -1.27 8.30
CA PRO A 83 -9.56 -1.74 9.34
C PRO A 83 -8.09 -1.78 8.88
N LEU A 84 -7.15 -1.40 9.76
CA LEU A 84 -5.72 -1.32 9.43
C LEU A 84 -5.16 -2.62 8.85
N ASN A 85 -5.53 -3.77 9.41
CA ASN A 85 -5.09 -5.07 8.90
C ASN A 85 -5.50 -5.29 7.43
N GLU A 86 -6.70 -4.85 7.04
CA GLU A 86 -7.18 -4.94 5.66
C GLU A 86 -6.47 -3.93 4.74
N VAL A 87 -6.16 -2.73 5.25
CA VAL A 87 -5.33 -1.74 4.53
C VAL A 87 -3.95 -2.33 4.23
N ILE A 88 -3.28 -2.90 5.24
CA ILE A 88 -1.96 -3.53 5.07
C ILE A 88 -2.06 -4.71 4.09
N MET A 89 -3.07 -5.56 4.24
CA MET A 89 -3.30 -6.69 3.32
C MET A 89 -3.46 -6.20 1.87
N SER A 90 -4.20 -5.11 1.64
CA SER A 90 -4.37 -4.56 0.29
C SER A 90 -3.03 -4.12 -0.35
N LEU A 91 -2.13 -3.50 0.43
CA LEU A 91 -0.80 -3.12 -0.04
C LEU A 91 0.07 -4.35 -0.33
N MET A 92 -0.01 -5.38 0.51
CA MET A 92 0.70 -6.65 0.29
C MET A 92 0.21 -7.38 -0.96
N LEU A 93 -1.10 -7.41 -1.20
CA LEU A 93 -1.69 -8.00 -2.41
C LEU A 93 -1.31 -7.21 -3.66
N THR A 94 -1.23 -5.88 -3.56
CA THR A 94 -0.72 -5.03 -4.63
C THR A 94 0.73 -5.38 -4.99
N LYS A 95 1.62 -5.47 -3.99
CA LYS A 95 3.02 -5.93 -4.16
C LYS A 95 3.06 -7.31 -4.82
N ARG A 96 2.26 -8.26 -4.33
CA ARG A 96 2.20 -9.64 -4.85
C ARG A 96 1.76 -9.67 -6.30
N ARG A 97 0.75 -8.88 -6.68
CA ARG A 97 0.21 -8.84 -8.05
C ARG A 97 1.26 -8.36 -9.06
N ILE A 98 2.05 -7.34 -8.71
CA ILE A 98 3.18 -6.88 -9.53
C ILE A 98 4.16 -8.02 -9.76
N TRP A 99 4.55 -8.73 -8.70
CA TRP A 99 5.50 -9.83 -8.80
C TRP A 99 4.97 -10.99 -9.65
N LEU A 100 3.71 -11.41 -9.43
CA LEU A 100 3.09 -12.48 -10.21
C LEU A 100 3.05 -12.15 -11.70
N TYR A 101 2.74 -10.90 -12.06
CA TYR A 101 2.73 -10.46 -13.44
C TYR A 101 4.11 -10.55 -14.11
N VAL A 102 5.17 -10.15 -13.39
CA VAL A 102 6.55 -10.29 -13.87
C VAL A 102 6.90 -11.75 -14.11
N VAL A 103 6.47 -12.65 -13.22
CA VAL A 103 6.74 -14.09 -13.36
C VAL A 103 5.95 -14.73 -14.51
N GLU A 104 4.67 -14.41 -14.65
CA GLU A 104 3.77 -14.95 -15.69
C GLU A 104 4.22 -14.62 -17.11
N LYS A 105 4.96 -13.52 -17.30
CA LYS A 105 5.46 -13.09 -18.61
C LYS A 105 6.83 -13.68 -18.97
N HIS A 106 7.33 -14.63 -18.18
CA HIS A 106 8.57 -15.38 -18.45
C HIS A 106 9.79 -14.47 -18.70
N PHE A 107 9.95 -13.38 -17.94
CA PHE A 107 11.11 -12.47 -18.06
C PHE A 107 12.43 -13.05 -17.52
N PHE A 108 12.63 -14.37 -17.60
CA PHE A 108 13.76 -15.08 -17.00
C PHE A 108 14.48 -15.98 -18.02
N ASP A 109 14.27 -15.76 -19.31
CA ASP A 109 14.82 -16.59 -20.39
C ASP A 109 16.35 -16.48 -20.51
N SER A 110 16.94 -15.45 -19.90
CA SER A 110 18.39 -15.29 -19.77
C SER A 110 18.81 -14.93 -18.34
N SER A 111 20.04 -15.29 -17.97
CA SER A 111 20.64 -14.91 -16.68
C SER A 111 20.64 -13.39 -16.46
N TYR A 112 20.76 -12.60 -17.54
CA TYR A 112 20.73 -11.14 -17.49
C TYR A 112 19.34 -10.57 -17.19
N GLU A 113 18.28 -11.13 -17.77
CA GLU A 113 16.91 -10.74 -17.46
C GLU A 113 16.52 -11.15 -16.04
N PHE A 114 16.98 -12.32 -15.59
CA PHE A 114 16.79 -12.77 -14.21
C PHE A 114 17.40 -11.83 -13.18
N GLN A 115 18.67 -11.42 -13.36
CA GLN A 115 19.29 -10.44 -12.46
C GLN A 115 18.51 -9.13 -12.41
N GLN A 116 18.02 -8.64 -13.55
CA GLN A 116 17.26 -7.39 -13.59
C GLN A 116 15.86 -7.50 -12.98
N ALA A 117 15.21 -8.65 -13.12
CA ALA A 117 13.95 -8.92 -12.45
C ALA A 117 14.12 -9.02 -10.92
N LEU A 118 15.25 -9.55 -10.43
CA LEU A 118 15.62 -9.51 -9.02
C LEU A 118 15.86 -8.07 -8.54
N GLU A 119 16.59 -7.26 -9.29
CA GLU A 119 16.78 -5.83 -8.96
C GLU A 119 15.45 -5.09 -8.87
N PHE A 120 14.57 -5.30 -9.84
CA PHE A 120 13.22 -4.74 -9.83
C PHE A 120 12.42 -5.20 -8.60
N ASN A 121 12.44 -6.50 -8.28
CA ASN A 121 11.79 -7.05 -7.10
C ASN A 121 12.29 -6.39 -5.81
N ASN A 122 13.60 -6.24 -5.65
CA ASN A 122 14.20 -5.60 -4.48
C ASN A 122 13.73 -4.14 -4.32
N ARG A 123 13.62 -3.38 -5.42
CA ARG A 123 13.10 -2.01 -5.39
C ARG A 123 11.62 -1.97 -4.99
N ILE A 124 10.81 -2.87 -5.54
CA ILE A 124 9.39 -3.02 -5.19
C ILE A 124 9.22 -3.35 -3.71
N VAL A 125 9.98 -4.32 -3.18
CA VAL A 125 9.94 -4.71 -1.77
C VAL A 125 10.26 -3.50 -0.89
N LEU A 126 11.38 -2.82 -1.12
CA LEU A 126 11.78 -1.66 -0.34
C LEU A 126 10.74 -0.52 -0.37
N PHE A 127 10.11 -0.30 -1.52
CA PHE A 127 9.05 0.69 -1.67
C PHE A 127 7.81 0.32 -0.84
N PHE A 128 7.28 -0.89 -1.01
CA PHE A 128 6.06 -1.30 -0.33
C PHE A 128 6.26 -1.47 1.18
N ASP A 129 7.44 -1.86 1.64
CA ASP A 129 7.73 -1.95 3.07
C ASP A 129 7.67 -0.56 3.74
N ARG A 130 8.19 0.47 3.05
CA ARG A 130 8.04 1.88 3.49
C ARG A 130 6.59 2.35 3.40
N ALA A 131 5.90 2.01 2.32
CA ALA A 131 4.48 2.36 2.13
C ALA A 131 3.62 1.80 3.26
N ILE A 132 3.80 0.52 3.60
CA ILE A 132 3.11 -0.14 4.71
C ILE A 132 3.44 0.55 6.03
N TYR A 133 4.73 0.76 6.32
CA TYR A 133 5.16 1.41 7.56
C TYR A 133 4.53 2.80 7.74
N PHE A 134 4.58 3.67 6.73
CA PHE A 134 4.03 5.02 6.83
C PHE A 134 2.50 5.05 6.80
N THR A 135 1.86 4.09 6.14
CA THR A 135 0.40 3.91 6.20
C THR A 135 -0.04 3.55 7.61
N SER A 136 0.66 2.61 8.27
CA SER A 136 0.38 2.25 9.66
C SER A 136 0.53 3.46 10.60
N ILE A 137 1.61 4.25 10.46
CA ILE A 137 1.78 5.49 11.23
C ILE A 137 0.60 6.43 11.05
N GLY A 138 0.20 6.70 9.80
CA GLY A 138 -0.89 7.61 9.51
C GLY A 138 -2.23 7.15 10.07
N TYR A 139 -2.49 5.85 9.99
CA TYR A 139 -3.70 5.25 10.53
C TYR A 139 -3.73 5.33 12.07
N GLU A 140 -2.64 4.96 12.72
CA GLU A 140 -2.51 5.02 14.19
C GLU A 140 -2.57 6.44 14.74
N ASP A 141 -2.10 7.44 13.98
CA ASP A 141 -2.24 8.85 14.34
C ASP A 141 -3.70 9.25 14.50
N GLU A 142 -4.58 8.87 13.56
CA GLU A 142 -6.01 9.17 13.67
C GLU A 142 -6.68 8.34 14.76
N LEU A 143 -6.32 7.06 14.88
CA LEU A 143 -6.79 6.21 15.97
C LEU A 143 -6.49 6.83 17.35
N ARG A 144 -5.26 7.33 17.55
CA ARG A 144 -4.85 7.98 18.81
C ARG A 144 -5.61 9.27 19.09
N LYS A 145 -6.01 10.03 18.07
CA LYS A 145 -6.84 11.24 18.23
C LYS A 145 -8.29 10.91 18.58
N ALA A 146 -8.80 9.80 18.06
CA ALA A 146 -10.19 9.38 18.28
C ALA A 146 -10.41 8.74 19.65
N VAL A 147 -9.37 8.17 20.27
CA VAL A 147 -9.45 7.67 21.66
C VAL A 147 -9.55 8.88 22.60
N PRO A 148 -10.65 9.05 23.35
CA PRO A 148 -10.74 10.11 24.36
C PRO A 148 -9.60 9.91 25.35
N LYS A 149 -8.84 10.97 25.65
CA LYS A 149 -7.90 10.93 26.78
C LYS A 149 -8.72 10.52 28.00
N SER A 150 -8.47 9.32 28.53
CA SER A 150 -9.07 8.88 29.78
C SER A 150 -8.92 10.00 30.81
N PRO A 151 -9.95 10.35 31.60
CA PRO A 151 -9.84 11.35 32.65
C PRO A 151 -9.00 10.79 33.81
N GLY A 152 -7.71 10.51 33.53
CA GLY A 152 -6.68 10.09 34.47
C GLY A 152 -6.23 11.21 35.40
N GLY A 153 -7.19 11.99 35.90
CA GLY A 153 -6.98 13.08 36.85
C GLY A 153 -8.08 13.19 37.92
N PHE A 154 -9.22 12.51 37.75
CA PHE A 154 -10.30 12.59 38.74
C PHE A 154 -10.08 11.62 39.91
N LEU A 155 -9.72 10.37 39.61
CA LEU A 155 -9.47 9.34 40.64
C LEU A 155 -8.14 9.55 41.39
N SER A 156 -7.10 10.08 40.74
CA SER A 156 -5.83 10.42 41.41
C SER A 156 -5.97 11.61 42.37
N ARG A 157 -6.93 12.51 42.13
CA ARG A 157 -7.28 13.61 43.05
C ARG A 157 -8.20 13.18 44.20
N LEU A 158 -9.06 12.18 43.99
CA LEU A 158 -9.95 11.69 45.04
C LEU A 158 -9.24 10.80 46.10
N PHE A 159 -8.16 10.12 45.72
CA PHE A 159 -7.42 9.21 46.61
C PHE A 159 -6.07 9.78 47.10
N GLY A 160 -5.72 11.02 46.72
CA GLY A 160 -4.46 11.68 47.08
C GLY A 160 -4.50 12.60 48.32
N MET A 161 -5.60 12.61 49.08
CA MET A 161 -5.70 13.32 50.37
C MET A 161 -6.03 12.32 51.48
N ARG A 162 -5.03 11.55 51.91
CA ARG A 162 -4.93 11.03 53.28
C ARG A 162 -3.47 10.99 53.70
#